data_AF-A0A973T2C9-F1
#
_entry.id   AF-A0A973T2C9-F1
#
_cell.length_a   1.000
_cell.length_b   1.000
_cell.length_c   1.000
_cell.angle_alpha   90.00
_cell.angle_beta   90.00
_cell.angle_gamma   90.00
#
_symmetry.space_group_name_H-M   'P 1'
#
loop_
_entity.id
_entity.type
_entity.pdbx_description
1 polymer ?
#
loop_
_entity_poly.entity_id
_entity_poly.type
_entity_poly.pdbx_seq_one_letter_code
_entity_poly.pdbx_strand_id
1 'polypeptide(L)'
;MSGPLLFGTPRRIRRGATLTLVFGTMLATGAAAGSFAEPQARDRARVAAAASSATAAARANSARTDAVSAGGDDNSPPAQGARAAADGDDGADGAGDGRPTVDTSGIAREIAQGKVGPQAVRRLVSRSGDRWSSFYTAQEYAGFQEALDGRYVGVGLWVRRVGGGRILIARVQSGSPAARAGIRVGDELESIDSTPCAGLAVTEVVADLRGDNVPGSTVSLVLLRGGRQVTVAVQRATLPTEAVTVTHPAGPQGPTDIAVDAFSLGTGEQVRAAVRGAQHGVLLDLRGNSGGLVQEAVAVASAFLDGGLVATYDVHGSQQALYAAGGGDTTVPLVVLVDGGTMSAAEMLAGALQDRGRAVLVGSRTFGKGSVQMPSTLPDGSVAELTVGHYRLPDGRSVDGHGIEPDVQVSGAAGEDAVAEGREVMAGLGTPS
;
A
#
# COMPACT_ATOMS: atom_id res chain seq x y z
N MET A 1 -59.11 12.27 -2.07
CA MET A 1 -57.99 13.05 -1.51
C MET A 1 -56.85 12.10 -1.27
N SER A 2 -55.78 12.33 -2.01
CA SER A 2 -54.60 11.48 -2.15
C SER A 2 -53.52 11.86 -1.14
N GLY A 3 -52.70 10.89 -0.74
CA GLY A 3 -51.42 11.13 -0.08
C GLY A 3 -50.77 9.83 0.41
N PRO A 4 -49.88 9.19 -0.37
CA PRO A 4 -49.24 7.93 0.01
C PRO A 4 -47.89 8.11 0.73
N LEU A 5 -47.60 7.12 1.57
CA LEU A 5 -46.32 6.86 2.23
C LEU A 5 -45.19 6.69 1.19
N LEU A 6 -44.08 7.40 1.38
CA LEU A 6 -42.83 7.17 0.63
C LEU A 6 -41.66 7.09 1.62
N PHE A 7 -41.48 5.90 2.20
CA PHE A 7 -40.17 5.45 2.65
C PHE A 7 -39.29 5.29 1.41
N GLY A 8 -38.40 6.26 1.18
CA GLY A 8 -37.36 6.16 0.18
C GLY A 8 -36.29 5.16 0.63
N THR A 9 -36.21 4.03 -0.06
CA THR A 9 -35.05 3.12 -0.06
C THR A 9 -33.75 3.93 -0.21
N PRO A 10 -32.71 3.68 0.60
CA PRO A 10 -31.42 4.35 0.41
C PRO A 10 -30.83 3.91 -0.93
N ARG A 11 -30.70 4.88 -1.84
CA ARG A 11 -29.94 4.72 -3.08
C ARG A 11 -28.51 4.33 -2.71
N ARG A 12 -28.07 3.17 -3.21
CA ARG A 12 -26.67 2.74 -3.18
C ARG A 12 -25.80 3.87 -3.73
N ILE A 13 -25.07 4.53 -2.84
CA ILE A 13 -23.99 5.43 -3.20
C ILE A 13 -22.98 4.57 -3.98
N ARG A 14 -22.83 4.87 -5.27
CA ARG A 14 -21.69 4.39 -6.05
C ARG A 14 -20.47 4.98 -5.38
N ARG A 15 -19.73 4.15 -4.65
CA ARG A 15 -18.42 4.50 -4.13
C ARG A 15 -17.58 4.95 -5.32
N GLY A 16 -17.12 6.19 -5.27
CA GLY A 16 -16.08 6.68 -6.19
C GLY A 16 -14.90 5.72 -6.12
N ALA A 17 -14.33 5.41 -7.27
CA ALA A 17 -13.14 4.60 -7.38
C ALA A 17 -11.96 5.34 -6.73
N THR A 18 -11.77 5.14 -5.43
CA THR A 18 -10.46 5.37 -4.82
C THR A 18 -9.55 4.31 -5.42
N LEU A 19 -8.71 4.72 -6.37
CA LEU A 19 -7.69 3.88 -6.97
C LEU A 19 -6.76 3.43 -5.84
N THR A 20 -6.99 2.22 -5.34
CA THR A 20 -6.09 1.58 -4.37
C THR A 20 -4.85 1.20 -5.16
N LEU A 21 -3.67 1.67 -4.78
CA LEU A 21 -2.44 1.17 -5.37
C LEU A 21 -2.22 -0.26 -4.87
N VAL A 22 -2.29 -1.22 -5.78
CA VAL A 22 -2.32 -2.65 -5.49
C VAL A 22 -0.89 -3.21 -5.51
N PHE A 23 -0.64 -4.28 -4.74
CA PHE A 23 0.67 -4.90 -4.49
C PHE A 23 1.35 -5.51 -5.73
N GLY A 24 0.83 -5.31 -6.94
CA GLY A 24 1.30 -5.97 -8.15
C GLY A 24 1.89 -4.97 -9.14
N THR A 25 3.22 -4.86 -9.20
CA THR A 25 4.09 -4.34 -10.29
C THR A 25 5.45 -3.97 -9.66
N MET A 26 6.65 -4.22 -10.19
CA MET A 26 7.19 -5.11 -11.22
C MET A 26 8.03 -6.19 -10.52
N LEU A 27 7.67 -7.47 -10.66
CA LEU A 27 8.58 -8.60 -10.39
C LEU A 27 9.18 -9.20 -11.68
N ALA A 28 8.89 -8.62 -12.85
CA ALA A 28 9.21 -9.22 -14.15
C ALA A 28 10.35 -8.56 -14.95
N THR A 29 10.85 -7.38 -14.58
CA THR A 29 11.93 -6.70 -15.34
C THR A 29 13.34 -7.13 -14.93
N GLY A 30 13.52 -7.78 -13.78
CA GLY A 30 14.83 -8.29 -13.36
C GLY A 30 15.36 -9.46 -14.21
N ALA A 31 14.47 -10.30 -14.76
CA ALA A 31 14.88 -11.47 -15.52
C ALA A 31 15.27 -11.16 -16.99
N ALA A 32 14.80 -10.03 -17.54
CA ALA A 32 15.02 -9.68 -18.94
C ALA A 32 16.27 -8.81 -19.19
N ALA A 33 16.86 -8.21 -18.15
CA ALA A 33 17.98 -7.28 -18.27
C ALA A 33 19.37 -7.89 -17.99
N GLY A 34 19.48 -9.18 -17.67
CA GLY A 34 20.77 -9.87 -17.51
C GLY A 34 21.71 -9.28 -16.44
N SER A 35 21.19 -8.54 -15.45
CA SER A 35 21.98 -7.85 -14.42
C SER A 35 22.10 -8.61 -13.09
N PHE A 36 21.84 -9.91 -13.07
CA PHE A 36 22.08 -10.75 -11.90
C PHE A 36 23.35 -11.59 -12.08
N ALA A 37 24.37 -11.29 -11.26
CA ALA A 37 25.30 -12.34 -10.84
C ALA A 37 24.48 -13.38 -10.06
N GLU A 38 24.53 -14.65 -10.50
CA GLU A 38 23.91 -15.75 -9.76
C GLU A 38 24.39 -15.77 -8.29
N PRO A 39 23.51 -16.07 -7.32
CA PRO A 39 23.95 -16.26 -5.95
C PRO A 39 24.87 -17.48 -5.88
N GLN A 40 26.08 -17.28 -5.33
CA GLN A 40 27.05 -18.36 -5.12
C GLN A 40 26.44 -19.45 -4.23
N ALA A 41 26.83 -20.70 -4.46
CA ALA A 41 26.32 -21.90 -3.76
C ALA A 41 26.34 -21.82 -2.22
N ARG A 42 27.14 -20.91 -1.64
CA ARG A 42 27.18 -20.64 -0.19
C ARG A 42 25.91 -19.97 0.34
N ASP A 43 25.23 -19.13 -0.44
CA ASP A 43 23.99 -18.46 0.01
C ASP A 43 22.78 -19.39 -0.02
N ARG A 44 22.73 -20.32 -0.99
CA ARG A 44 21.72 -21.39 -1.01
C ARG A 44 21.80 -22.31 0.21
N ALA A 45 23.02 -22.63 0.65
CA ALA A 45 23.24 -23.44 1.84
C ALA A 45 22.84 -22.72 3.13
N ARG A 46 23.01 -21.39 3.20
CA ARG A 46 22.57 -20.56 4.35
C ARG A 46 21.05 -20.45 4.44
N VAL A 47 20.35 -20.32 3.30
CA VAL A 47 18.88 -20.30 3.24
C VAL A 47 18.29 -21.64 3.71
N ALA A 48 18.88 -22.77 3.28
CA ALA A 48 18.46 -24.10 3.73
C ALA A 48 18.76 -24.34 5.23
N ALA A 49 19.89 -23.85 5.74
CA ALA A 49 20.26 -23.95 7.15
C ALA A 49 19.35 -23.09 8.05
N ALA A 50 19.00 -21.88 7.63
CA ALA A 50 18.10 -20.99 8.37
C ALA A 50 16.66 -21.53 8.45
N ALA A 51 16.14 -22.12 7.37
CA ALA A 51 14.84 -22.80 7.36
C ALA A 51 14.81 -24.03 8.29
N SER A 52 15.93 -24.75 8.37
CA SER A 52 16.09 -25.92 9.25
C SER A 52 16.16 -25.51 10.73
N SER A 53 16.86 -24.42 11.06
CA SER A 53 16.96 -23.90 12.44
C SER A 53 15.63 -23.32 12.96
N ALA A 54 14.86 -22.66 12.09
CA ALA A 54 13.52 -22.15 12.45
C ALA A 54 12.55 -23.30 12.77
N THR A 55 12.62 -24.39 12.01
CA THR A 55 11.82 -25.61 12.24
C THR A 55 12.22 -26.32 13.54
N ALA A 56 13.51 -26.35 13.87
CA ALA A 56 14.01 -26.92 15.12
C ALA A 56 13.63 -26.09 16.36
N ALA A 57 13.66 -24.75 16.26
CA ALA A 57 13.24 -23.85 17.31
C ALA A 57 11.72 -23.96 17.59
N ALA A 58 10.90 -24.11 16.56
CA ALA A 58 9.46 -24.34 16.70
C ALA A 58 9.13 -25.66 17.43
N ARG A 59 9.87 -26.74 17.14
CA ARG A 59 9.71 -28.03 17.83
C ARG A 59 10.18 -28.00 19.29
N ALA A 60 11.26 -27.26 19.59
CA ALA A 60 11.76 -27.11 20.95
C ALA A 60 10.82 -26.28 21.84
N ASN A 61 10.07 -25.33 21.27
CA ASN A 61 9.10 -24.52 22.00
C ASN A 61 7.81 -25.30 22.31
N SER A 62 7.36 -26.18 21.39
CA SER A 62 6.23 -27.10 21.63
C SER A 62 6.52 -28.12 22.73
N ALA A 63 7.77 -28.59 22.86
CA ALA A 63 8.14 -29.54 23.91
C ALA A 63 8.27 -28.90 25.32
N ARG A 64 8.37 -27.57 25.40
CA ARG A 64 8.41 -26.82 26.68
C ARG A 64 7.03 -26.47 27.21
N THR A 65 6.01 -26.38 26.35
CA THR A 65 4.63 -26.09 26.75
C THR A 65 3.90 -27.30 27.34
N ASP A 66 4.35 -28.53 27.03
CA ASP A 66 3.71 -29.76 27.52
C ASP A 66 4.23 -30.22 28.91
N ALA A 67 5.24 -29.56 29.47
CA ALA A 67 5.87 -29.97 30.74
C ALA A 67 5.42 -29.17 31.98
N VAL A 68 4.46 -28.24 31.87
CA VAL A 68 4.06 -27.34 32.99
C VAL A 68 2.64 -27.59 33.53
N SER A 69 1.88 -28.55 33.00
CA SER A 69 0.53 -28.86 33.49
C SER A 69 0.37 -30.33 33.90
N ALA A 70 0.86 -30.70 35.08
CA ALA A 70 0.36 -31.87 35.81
C ALA A 70 0.72 -31.81 37.31
N GLY A 71 -0.24 -31.38 38.13
CA GLY A 71 -0.23 -31.57 39.58
C GLY A 71 -1.64 -31.41 40.16
N GLY A 72 -2.22 -32.50 40.67
CA GLY A 72 -3.36 -32.51 41.60
C GLY A 72 -4.66 -33.20 41.13
N ASP A 73 -4.81 -34.49 41.48
CA ASP A 73 -5.91 -35.18 42.23
C ASP A 73 -7.38 -34.73 42.06
N ASP A 74 -8.45 -35.55 42.07
CA ASP A 74 -8.73 -37.00 42.12
C ASP A 74 -10.26 -37.18 41.89
N ASN A 75 -10.66 -38.39 41.48
CA ASN A 75 -11.92 -39.11 41.76
C ASN A 75 -12.89 -39.44 40.59
N SER A 76 -13.08 -40.75 40.37
CA SER A 76 -13.75 -41.49 39.27
C SER A 76 -15.19 -41.93 39.66
N PRO A 77 -15.95 -42.89 39.03
CA PRO A 77 -15.73 -43.82 37.88
C PRO A 77 -17.02 -44.07 36.98
N PRO A 78 -17.25 -45.24 36.30
CA PRO A 78 -16.76 -45.57 34.94
C PRO A 78 -17.82 -46.16 33.97
N ALA A 79 -17.47 -46.35 32.68
CA ALA A 79 -17.71 -47.57 31.85
C ALA A 79 -17.59 -47.26 30.33
N GLN A 80 -16.53 -47.74 29.66
CA GLN A 80 -16.43 -48.95 28.81
C GLN A 80 -16.83 -48.76 27.32
N GLY A 81 -15.86 -49.02 26.41
CA GLY A 81 -16.19 -49.55 25.07
C GLY A 81 -15.31 -49.15 23.87
N ALA A 82 -14.21 -49.89 23.67
CA ALA A 82 -13.72 -50.42 22.37
C ALA A 82 -13.04 -49.52 21.29
N ARG A 83 -11.71 -49.76 21.17
CA ARG A 83 -10.91 -50.23 19.99
C ARG A 83 -10.89 -49.44 18.65
N ALA A 84 -9.69 -48.88 18.40
CA ALA A 84 -8.79 -49.06 17.24
C ALA A 84 -9.23 -48.68 15.81
N ALA A 85 -8.54 -47.72 15.20
CA ALA A 85 -7.65 -47.92 14.04
C ALA A 85 -6.90 -46.61 13.69
N ALA A 86 -5.66 -46.76 13.22
CA ALA A 86 -4.76 -45.71 12.76
C ALA A 86 -5.10 -45.28 11.33
N ASP A 87 -4.94 -43.99 11.03
CA ASP A 87 -4.29 -43.42 9.83
C ASP A 87 -4.42 -41.89 9.92
N GLY A 88 -3.31 -41.22 10.28
CA GLY A 88 -3.22 -39.77 10.38
C GLY A 88 -2.65 -39.19 9.09
N ASP A 89 -3.53 -38.58 8.30
CA ASP A 89 -3.20 -37.62 7.23
C ASP A 89 -3.40 -36.21 7.82
N ASP A 90 -2.31 -35.58 8.26
CA ASP A 90 -2.34 -34.22 8.81
C ASP A 90 -2.39 -33.19 7.67
N GLY A 91 -3.60 -32.99 7.14
CA GLY A 91 -3.99 -31.77 6.45
C GLY A 91 -4.36 -30.71 7.50
N ALA A 92 -3.47 -29.74 7.74
CA ALA A 92 -3.79 -28.56 8.53
C ALA A 92 -4.40 -27.49 7.62
N ASP A 93 -5.73 -27.51 7.57
CA ASP A 93 -6.58 -26.50 6.95
C ASP A 93 -6.35 -25.11 7.54
N GLY A 94 -6.04 -24.15 6.65
CA GLY A 94 -6.25 -22.74 6.93
C GLY A 94 -7.74 -22.45 7.01
N ALA A 95 -8.19 -21.86 8.11
CA ALA A 95 -9.57 -21.45 8.29
C ALA A 95 -9.97 -20.38 7.26
N GLY A 96 -10.52 -20.82 6.12
CA GLY A 96 -11.14 -19.98 5.10
C GLY A 96 -12.63 -19.81 5.37
N ASP A 97 -13.11 -18.56 5.42
CA ASP A 97 -14.53 -18.19 5.31
C ASP A 97 -15.13 -18.89 4.08
N GLY A 98 -16.11 -19.78 4.28
CA GLY A 98 -16.65 -20.76 3.33
C GLY A 98 -17.39 -20.20 2.12
N ARG A 99 -16.84 -19.20 1.44
CA ARG A 99 -17.27 -18.73 0.13
C ARG A 99 -16.55 -19.55 -0.94
N PRO A 100 -17.20 -19.86 -2.08
CA PRO A 100 -16.52 -20.48 -3.20
C PRO A 100 -15.39 -19.56 -3.67
N THR A 101 -14.14 -19.91 -3.33
CA THR A 101 -12.96 -19.21 -3.78
C THR A 101 -12.80 -19.49 -5.27
N VAL A 102 -12.99 -18.47 -6.09
CA VAL A 102 -12.70 -18.59 -7.52
C VAL A 102 -11.21 -18.84 -7.70
N ASP A 103 -10.86 -19.84 -8.52
CA ASP A 103 -9.47 -20.16 -8.88
C ASP A 103 -8.88 -19.05 -9.77
N THR A 104 -8.45 -17.95 -9.14
CA THR A 104 -7.80 -16.82 -9.79
C THR A 104 -6.52 -17.25 -10.50
N SER A 105 -5.80 -18.26 -9.99
CA SER A 105 -4.62 -18.85 -10.63
C SER A 105 -4.99 -19.64 -11.90
N GLY A 106 -6.12 -20.35 -11.91
CA GLY A 106 -6.72 -20.97 -13.09
C GLY A 106 -7.10 -19.93 -14.14
N ILE A 107 -7.81 -18.88 -13.73
CA ILE A 107 -8.20 -17.78 -14.64
C ILE A 107 -6.95 -17.12 -15.25
N ALA A 108 -5.92 -16.83 -14.45
CA ALA A 108 -4.67 -16.26 -14.96
C ALA A 108 -4.04 -17.15 -16.04
N ARG A 109 -4.02 -18.48 -15.84
CA ARG A 109 -3.52 -19.44 -16.84
C ARG A 109 -4.40 -19.48 -18.10
N GLU A 110 -5.71 -19.42 -17.97
CA GLU A 110 -6.62 -19.42 -19.12
C GLU A 110 -6.52 -18.13 -19.95
N ILE A 111 -6.32 -16.98 -19.29
CA ILE A 111 -6.01 -15.70 -19.94
C ILE A 111 -4.69 -15.81 -20.71
N ALA A 112 -3.64 -16.31 -20.05
CA ALA A 112 -2.33 -16.52 -20.69
C ALA A 112 -2.38 -17.47 -21.89
N GLN A 113 -3.35 -18.40 -21.92
CA GLN A 113 -3.59 -19.33 -23.02
C GLN A 113 -4.56 -18.77 -24.09
N GLY A 114 -5.06 -17.54 -23.92
CA GLY A 114 -6.00 -16.90 -24.86
C GLY A 114 -7.40 -17.54 -24.88
N LYS A 115 -7.77 -18.32 -23.86
CA LYS A 115 -9.02 -19.10 -23.83
C LYS A 115 -10.23 -18.28 -23.37
N VAL A 116 -10.03 -17.10 -22.79
CA VAL A 116 -11.08 -16.29 -22.18
C VAL A 116 -11.00 -14.84 -22.66
N GLY A 117 -12.13 -14.31 -23.12
CA GLY A 117 -12.22 -12.93 -23.62
C GLY A 117 -12.49 -11.88 -22.53
N PRO A 118 -12.26 -10.59 -22.80
CA PRO A 118 -12.34 -9.50 -21.82
C PRO A 118 -13.64 -9.36 -21.05
N GLN A 119 -14.78 -9.52 -21.74
CA GLN A 119 -16.09 -9.47 -21.07
C GLN A 119 -16.31 -10.64 -20.11
N ALA A 120 -15.76 -11.81 -20.43
CA ALA A 120 -15.85 -12.98 -19.55
C ALA A 120 -14.93 -12.79 -18.33
N VAL A 121 -13.69 -12.33 -18.53
CA VAL A 121 -12.76 -12.02 -17.43
C VAL A 121 -13.31 -10.96 -16.50
N ARG A 122 -13.84 -9.83 -17.03
CA ARG A 122 -14.47 -8.79 -16.21
C ARG A 122 -15.60 -9.36 -15.34
N ARG A 123 -16.45 -10.22 -15.89
CA ARG A 123 -17.54 -10.88 -15.14
C ARG A 123 -17.00 -11.85 -14.09
N LEU A 124 -15.95 -12.61 -14.41
CA LEU A 124 -15.32 -13.56 -13.49
C LEU A 124 -14.67 -12.83 -12.31
N VAL A 125 -13.85 -11.82 -12.57
CA VAL A 125 -13.24 -10.96 -11.53
C VAL A 125 -14.32 -10.35 -10.64
N SER A 126 -15.35 -9.75 -11.23
CA SER A 126 -16.45 -9.13 -10.48
C SER A 126 -17.26 -10.12 -9.62
N ARG A 127 -17.20 -11.42 -9.93
CA ARG A 127 -17.93 -12.49 -9.22
C ARG A 127 -17.00 -13.40 -8.42
N SER A 128 -15.69 -13.09 -8.38
CA SER A 128 -14.67 -13.99 -7.84
C SER A 128 -14.76 -14.20 -6.33
N GLY A 129 -15.39 -13.26 -5.62
CA GLY A 129 -15.38 -13.23 -4.16
C GLY A 129 -14.04 -12.78 -3.57
N ASP A 130 -12.99 -12.70 -4.39
CA ASP A 130 -11.72 -12.09 -4.03
C ASP A 130 -11.88 -10.57 -4.01
N ARG A 131 -11.76 -9.98 -2.83
CA ARG A 131 -11.89 -8.54 -2.58
C ARG A 131 -10.75 -7.72 -3.21
N TRP A 132 -9.69 -8.37 -3.69
CA TRP A 132 -8.49 -7.72 -4.23
C TRP A 132 -8.39 -7.77 -5.75
N SER A 133 -8.98 -8.79 -6.38
CA SER A 133 -8.93 -8.94 -7.83
C SER A 133 -9.65 -7.79 -8.53
N SER A 134 -9.00 -7.19 -9.52
CA SER A 134 -9.47 -6.01 -10.23
C SER A 134 -9.36 -6.17 -11.74
N PHE A 135 -10.21 -5.46 -12.48
CA PHE A 135 -10.16 -5.42 -13.95
C PHE A 135 -10.04 -3.96 -14.38
N TYR A 136 -9.05 -3.69 -15.22
CA TYR A 136 -8.75 -2.39 -15.78
C TYR A 136 -8.92 -2.44 -17.28
N THR A 137 -9.53 -1.42 -17.86
CA THR A 137 -9.37 -1.13 -19.29
C THR A 137 -7.92 -0.76 -19.59
N ALA A 138 -7.52 -0.82 -20.86
CA ALA A 138 -6.16 -0.43 -21.28
C ALA A 138 -5.80 1.00 -20.84
N GLN A 139 -6.78 1.93 -20.91
CA GLN A 139 -6.60 3.32 -20.50
C GLN A 139 -6.47 3.48 -18.98
N GLU A 140 -7.31 2.80 -18.20
CA GLU A 140 -7.22 2.81 -16.74
C GLU A 140 -5.88 2.23 -16.26
N TYR A 141 -5.43 1.13 -16.88
CA TYR A 141 -4.16 0.51 -16.53
C TYR A 141 -2.96 1.38 -16.94
N ALA A 142 -3.01 2.06 -18.09
CA ALA A 142 -1.96 3.00 -18.48
C ALA A 142 -1.83 4.16 -17.47
N GLY A 143 -2.96 4.72 -17.01
CA GLY A 143 -2.96 5.74 -15.96
C GLY A 143 -2.42 5.21 -14.61
N PHE A 144 -2.72 3.96 -14.28
CA PHE A 144 -2.16 3.27 -13.12
C PHE A 144 -0.64 3.09 -13.23
N GLN A 145 -0.12 2.70 -14.41
CA GLN A 145 1.32 2.59 -14.64
C GLN A 145 2.04 3.93 -14.54
N GLU A 146 1.47 5.01 -15.10
CA GLU A 146 2.04 6.35 -14.92
C GLU A 146 2.15 6.71 -13.42
N ALA A 147 1.12 6.42 -12.62
CA ALA A 147 1.16 6.67 -11.18
C ALA A 147 2.29 5.92 -10.47
N LEU A 148 2.52 4.65 -10.87
CA LEU A 148 3.63 3.84 -10.37
C LEU A 148 4.99 4.35 -10.83
N ASP A 149 5.08 4.92 -12.03
CA ASP A 149 6.28 5.59 -12.55
C ASP A 149 6.53 6.96 -11.89
N GLY A 150 5.73 7.32 -10.87
CA GLY A 150 5.85 8.59 -10.15
C GLY A 150 5.35 9.76 -11.00
N ARG A 151 4.41 9.50 -11.89
CA ARG A 151 3.89 10.46 -12.88
C ARG A 151 2.37 10.47 -12.87
N TYR A 152 1.78 11.55 -13.33
CA TYR A 152 0.35 11.61 -13.58
C TYR A 152 0.05 12.61 -14.69
N VAL A 153 -1.09 12.43 -15.36
CA VAL A 153 -1.55 13.40 -16.36
C VAL A 153 -2.48 14.40 -15.69
N GLY A 154 -2.19 15.69 -15.85
CA GLY A 154 -3.02 16.75 -15.30
C GLY A 154 -2.46 18.13 -15.57
N VAL A 155 -2.94 19.12 -14.81
CA VAL A 155 -2.56 20.53 -15.00
C VAL A 155 -1.61 21.07 -13.93
N GLY A 156 -1.35 20.33 -12.85
CA GLY A 156 -0.46 20.74 -11.76
C GLY A 156 -1.14 21.61 -10.70
N LEU A 157 -2.39 21.28 -10.34
CA LEU A 157 -3.19 21.99 -9.35
C LEU A 157 -3.61 21.05 -8.22
N TRP A 158 -3.58 21.57 -7.00
CA TRP A 158 -4.31 21.01 -5.87
C TRP A 158 -5.45 21.95 -5.52
N VAL A 159 -6.60 21.37 -5.23
CA VAL A 159 -7.81 22.11 -4.90
C VAL A 159 -8.31 21.71 -3.52
N ARG A 160 -9.00 22.62 -2.85
CA ARG A 160 -9.71 22.33 -1.61
C ARG A 160 -11.10 22.92 -1.66
N ARG A 161 -12.04 22.25 -1.00
CA ARG A 161 -13.38 22.79 -0.79
C ARG A 161 -13.36 23.74 0.40
N VAL A 162 -14.05 24.86 0.27
CA VAL A 162 -14.27 25.82 1.38
C VAL A 162 -15.77 26.01 1.62
N GLY A 163 -16.11 26.79 2.65
CA GLY A 163 -17.49 27.11 3.01
C GLY A 163 -18.32 27.59 1.82
N GLY A 164 -19.60 27.21 1.77
CA GLY A 164 -20.49 27.50 0.65
C GLY A 164 -20.30 26.57 -0.56
N GLY A 165 -19.47 25.52 -0.45
CA GLY A 165 -19.28 24.55 -1.53
C GLY A 165 -18.35 25.01 -2.65
N ARG A 166 -17.64 26.13 -2.44
CA ARG A 166 -16.69 26.69 -3.40
C ARG A 166 -15.39 25.89 -3.41
N ILE A 167 -14.70 25.93 -4.54
CA ILE A 167 -13.42 25.25 -4.75
C ILE A 167 -12.32 26.29 -4.90
N LEU A 168 -11.30 26.22 -4.06
CA LEU A 168 -10.13 27.10 -4.15
C LEU A 168 -8.91 26.32 -4.60
N ILE A 169 -8.05 26.98 -5.37
CA ILE A 169 -6.70 26.51 -5.65
C ILE A 169 -5.88 26.56 -4.36
N ALA A 170 -5.52 25.40 -3.83
CA ALA A 170 -4.73 25.24 -2.62
C ALA A 170 -3.23 25.30 -2.91
N ARG A 171 -2.80 24.75 -4.05
CA ARG A 171 -1.39 24.73 -4.47
C ARG A 171 -1.31 24.71 -5.99
N VAL A 172 -0.22 25.28 -6.52
CA VAL A 172 0.14 25.22 -7.93
C VAL A 172 1.55 24.63 -8.03
N GLN A 173 1.73 23.59 -8.84
CA GLN A 173 3.02 22.92 -9.00
C GLN A 173 3.96 23.82 -9.82
N SER A 174 5.16 24.09 -9.33
CA SER A 174 6.17 24.84 -10.07
C SER A 174 6.48 24.18 -11.40
N GLY A 175 6.60 24.97 -12.48
CA GLY A 175 6.88 24.45 -13.82
C GLY A 175 5.73 23.68 -14.48
N SER A 176 4.54 23.61 -13.88
CA SER A 176 3.36 22.97 -14.48
C SER A 176 2.69 23.83 -15.56
N PRO A 177 1.82 23.24 -16.39
CA PRO A 177 0.94 24.00 -17.29
C PRO A 177 0.10 25.06 -16.57
N ALA A 178 -0.46 24.76 -15.40
CA ALA A 178 -1.23 25.73 -14.62
C ALA A 178 -0.38 26.91 -14.13
N ALA A 179 0.87 26.66 -13.69
CA ALA A 179 1.80 27.71 -13.32
C ALA A 179 2.12 28.63 -14.52
N ARG A 180 2.38 28.05 -15.70
CA ARG A 180 2.62 28.82 -16.95
C ARG A 180 1.39 29.61 -17.40
N ALA A 181 0.18 29.09 -17.15
CA ALA A 181 -1.08 29.78 -17.40
C ALA A 181 -1.37 30.91 -16.39
N GLY A 182 -0.51 31.09 -15.38
CA GLY A 182 -0.62 32.17 -14.41
C GLY A 182 -1.70 31.97 -13.36
N ILE A 183 -2.14 30.72 -13.13
CA ILE A 183 -3.05 30.33 -12.04
C ILE A 183 -2.32 30.49 -10.70
N ARG A 184 -3.02 30.95 -9.66
CA ARG A 184 -2.44 31.28 -8.36
C ARG A 184 -3.17 30.57 -7.24
N VAL A 185 -2.45 30.32 -6.15
CA VAL A 185 -3.04 29.88 -4.88
C VAL A 185 -4.05 30.94 -4.43
N GLY A 186 -5.22 30.47 -4.00
CA GLY A 186 -6.33 31.32 -3.55
C GLY A 186 -7.31 31.72 -4.66
N ASP A 187 -7.01 31.46 -5.94
CA ASP A 187 -8.02 31.58 -6.99
C ASP A 187 -9.21 30.65 -6.69
N GLU A 188 -10.42 31.12 -6.93
CA GLU A 188 -11.62 30.28 -6.87
C GLU A 188 -11.87 29.67 -8.25
N LEU A 189 -12.02 28.34 -8.30
CA LEU A 189 -12.35 27.61 -9.51
C LEU A 189 -13.87 27.53 -9.65
N GLU A 190 -14.43 28.32 -10.56
CA GLU A 190 -15.88 28.40 -10.80
C GLU A 190 -16.37 27.29 -11.74
N SER A 191 -15.63 27.01 -12.82
CA SER A 191 -15.96 25.93 -13.75
C SER A 191 -14.74 25.31 -14.42
N ILE A 192 -14.89 24.04 -14.79
CA ILE A 192 -13.99 23.28 -15.66
C ILE A 192 -14.78 22.95 -16.93
N ASP A 193 -14.28 23.41 -18.08
CA ASP A 193 -15.00 23.44 -19.34
C ASP A 193 -16.40 24.06 -19.15
N SER A 194 -17.46 23.31 -19.47
CA SER A 194 -18.85 23.72 -19.26
C SER A 194 -19.43 23.34 -17.89
N THR A 195 -18.66 22.68 -17.03
CA THR A 195 -19.13 22.10 -15.76
C THR A 195 -18.84 23.03 -14.58
N PRO A 196 -19.87 23.55 -13.89
CA PRO A 196 -19.68 24.34 -12.66
C PRO A 196 -19.09 23.48 -11.53
N CYS A 197 -18.11 24.03 -10.81
CA CYS A 197 -17.42 23.34 -9.71
C CYS A 197 -18.14 23.49 -8.36
N ALA A 198 -19.08 24.42 -8.23
CA ALA A 198 -19.78 24.68 -6.98
C ALA A 198 -20.58 23.45 -6.52
N GLY A 199 -20.30 22.99 -5.30
CA GLY A 199 -20.98 21.85 -4.69
C GLY A 199 -20.42 20.47 -5.06
N LEU A 200 -19.55 20.38 -6.08
CA LEU A 200 -18.89 19.14 -6.46
C LEU A 200 -18.02 18.59 -5.33
N ALA A 201 -17.86 17.27 -5.31
CA ALA A 201 -16.84 16.65 -4.48
C ALA A 201 -15.45 17.00 -5.04
N VAL A 202 -14.46 17.17 -4.18
CA VAL A 202 -13.07 17.46 -4.59
C VAL A 202 -12.55 16.39 -5.57
N THR A 203 -12.95 15.14 -5.37
CA THR A 203 -12.60 14.01 -6.25
C THR A 203 -13.13 14.17 -7.67
N GLU A 204 -14.33 14.74 -7.83
CA GLU A 204 -14.92 14.99 -9.15
C GLU A 204 -14.16 16.11 -9.87
N VAL A 205 -13.88 17.20 -9.16
CA VAL A 205 -13.06 18.30 -9.69
C VAL A 205 -11.68 17.81 -10.14
N VAL A 206 -11.02 16.98 -9.34
CA VAL A 206 -9.71 16.41 -9.69
C VAL A 206 -9.82 15.51 -10.93
N ALA A 207 -10.87 14.70 -11.05
CA ALA A 207 -11.10 13.88 -12.24
C ALA A 207 -11.26 14.75 -13.50
N ASP A 208 -12.03 15.83 -13.43
CA ASP A 208 -12.24 16.75 -14.55
C ASP A 208 -10.94 17.47 -14.95
N LEU A 209 -10.12 17.89 -13.97
CA LEU A 209 -8.80 18.49 -14.21
C LEU A 209 -7.83 17.50 -14.90
N ARG A 210 -7.95 16.20 -14.62
CA ARG A 210 -7.18 15.13 -15.29
C ARG A 210 -7.77 14.72 -16.65
N GLY A 211 -9.07 14.91 -16.83
CA GLY A 211 -9.81 14.48 -18.01
C GLY A 211 -9.60 12.99 -18.29
N ASP A 212 -9.46 12.65 -19.56
CA ASP A 212 -9.23 11.27 -20.00
C ASP A 212 -7.79 10.77 -19.77
N ASN A 213 -6.98 11.48 -18.96
CA ASN A 213 -5.54 11.21 -18.76
C ASN A 213 -4.73 11.22 -20.06
N VAL A 214 -5.12 12.04 -21.05
CA VAL A 214 -4.39 12.20 -22.32
C VAL A 214 -3.52 13.46 -22.28
N PRO A 215 -2.17 13.32 -22.27
CA PRO A 215 -1.27 14.46 -22.36
C PRO A 215 -1.51 15.28 -23.65
N GLY A 216 -1.37 16.60 -23.56
CA GLY A 216 -1.62 17.52 -24.66
C GLY A 216 -3.10 17.89 -24.85
N SER A 217 -4.05 17.16 -24.24
CA SER A 217 -5.46 17.59 -24.21
C SER A 217 -5.60 18.93 -23.48
N THR A 218 -6.56 19.76 -23.89
CA THR A 218 -6.78 21.08 -23.27
C THR A 218 -7.98 21.02 -22.32
N VAL A 219 -7.93 21.83 -21.27
CA VAL A 219 -9.05 22.11 -20.38
C VAL A 219 -9.23 23.62 -20.24
N SER A 220 -10.46 24.10 -20.29
CA SER A 220 -10.79 25.50 -20.05
C SER A 220 -11.16 25.69 -18.58
N LEU A 221 -10.50 26.60 -17.88
CA LEU A 221 -10.77 26.88 -16.47
C LEU A 221 -11.29 28.30 -16.33
N VAL A 222 -12.40 28.46 -15.62
CA VAL A 222 -12.94 29.76 -15.24
C VAL A 222 -12.62 30.01 -13.77
N LEU A 223 -11.83 31.05 -13.52
CA LEU A 223 -11.29 31.38 -12.21
C LEU A 223 -11.83 32.75 -11.75
N LEU A 224 -12.14 32.87 -10.46
CA LEU A 224 -12.44 34.15 -9.82
C LEU A 224 -11.23 34.59 -8.99
N ARG A 225 -10.62 35.72 -9.37
CA ARG A 225 -9.45 36.31 -8.72
C ARG A 225 -9.73 37.74 -8.30
N GLY A 226 -9.84 37.97 -6.99
CA GLY A 226 -10.11 39.31 -6.44
C GLY A 226 -11.40 39.94 -6.99
N GLY A 227 -12.44 39.12 -7.20
CA GLY A 227 -13.72 39.54 -7.76
C GLY A 227 -13.77 39.67 -9.29
N ARG A 228 -12.67 39.40 -10.00
CA ARG A 228 -12.62 39.41 -11.46
C ARG A 228 -12.54 38.00 -12.02
N GLN A 229 -13.40 37.70 -12.98
CA GLN A 229 -13.38 36.44 -13.70
C GLN A 229 -12.23 36.40 -14.72
N VAL A 230 -11.52 35.28 -14.76
CA VAL A 230 -10.39 35.01 -15.65
C VAL A 230 -10.58 33.63 -16.25
N THR A 231 -10.65 33.55 -17.57
CA THR A 231 -10.69 32.28 -18.28
C THR A 231 -9.32 31.93 -18.81
N VAL A 232 -8.85 30.71 -18.55
CA VAL A 232 -7.56 30.21 -19.03
C VAL A 232 -7.71 28.83 -19.66
N ALA A 233 -7.15 28.65 -20.84
CA ALA A 233 -6.99 27.34 -21.44
C ALA A 233 -5.65 26.75 -20.98
N VAL A 234 -5.68 25.54 -20.41
CA VAL A 234 -4.51 24.86 -19.88
C VAL A 234 -4.36 23.52 -20.57
N GLN A 235 -3.16 23.22 -21.07
CA GLN A 235 -2.86 21.90 -21.60
C GLN A 235 -2.54 20.95 -20.45
N ARG A 236 -3.13 19.76 -20.46
CA ARG A 236 -2.72 18.68 -19.58
C ARG A 236 -1.34 18.18 -20.01
N ALA A 237 -0.49 17.91 -19.05
CA ALA A 237 0.84 17.35 -19.27
C ALA A 237 1.05 16.19 -18.30
N THR A 238 2.00 15.33 -18.64
CA THR A 238 2.53 14.37 -17.67
C THR A 238 3.43 15.12 -16.69
N LEU A 239 3.13 15.00 -15.40
CA LEU A 239 3.77 15.71 -14.29
C LEU A 239 4.28 14.71 -13.26
N PRO A 240 5.40 14.99 -12.58
CA PRO A 240 5.87 14.15 -11.50
C PRO A 240 4.90 14.23 -10.31
N THR A 241 4.69 13.11 -9.63
CA THR A 241 4.06 13.06 -8.32
C THR A 241 5.02 13.57 -7.26
N GLU A 242 4.47 13.98 -6.11
CA GLU A 242 5.26 14.33 -4.92
C GLU A 242 5.10 13.20 -3.90
N ALA A 243 5.61 12.01 -4.25
CA ALA A 243 5.43 10.79 -3.45
C ALA A 243 6.17 10.83 -2.10
N VAL A 244 7.24 11.62 -2.00
CA VAL A 244 8.03 11.81 -0.78
C VAL A 244 8.07 13.29 -0.42
N THR A 245 7.65 13.60 0.80
CA THR A 245 7.78 14.95 1.38
C THR A 245 8.72 14.90 2.58
N VAL A 246 9.74 15.77 2.57
CA VAL A 246 10.73 15.87 3.66
C VAL A 246 10.58 17.21 4.34
N THR A 247 10.46 17.21 5.67
CA THR A 247 10.36 18.43 6.48
C THR A 247 11.22 18.36 7.74
N HIS A 248 11.55 19.53 8.29
CA HIS A 248 12.31 19.68 9.53
C HIS A 248 11.56 20.63 10.48
N PRO A 249 10.46 20.18 11.10
CA PRO A 249 9.54 21.05 11.84
C PRO A 249 10.18 21.67 13.10
N ALA A 250 11.14 20.99 13.72
CA ALA A 250 11.95 21.51 14.83
C ALA A 250 13.26 22.17 14.35
N GLY A 251 13.36 22.50 13.06
CA GLY A 251 14.56 23.05 12.43
C GLY A 251 15.66 22.01 12.20
N PRO A 252 16.86 22.44 11.77
CA PRO A 252 17.95 21.55 11.37
C PRO A 252 18.49 20.64 12.49
N GLN A 253 18.17 20.94 13.74
CA GLN A 253 18.59 20.18 14.93
C GLN A 253 17.50 19.24 15.45
N GLY A 254 16.38 19.13 14.74
CA GLY A 254 15.28 18.24 15.07
C GLY A 254 15.25 16.99 14.20
N PRO A 255 14.32 16.05 14.49
CA PRO A 255 14.11 14.88 13.65
C PRO A 255 13.75 15.27 12.22
N THR A 256 14.09 14.39 11.29
CA THR A 256 13.71 14.52 9.89
C THR A 256 12.38 13.80 9.68
N ASP A 257 11.34 14.55 9.34
CA ASP A 257 10.03 14.00 9.04
C ASP A 257 9.98 13.65 7.55
N ILE A 258 9.79 12.37 7.24
CA ILE A 258 9.72 11.84 5.87
C ILE A 258 8.33 11.23 5.69
N ALA A 259 7.45 11.90 4.96
CA ALA A 259 6.16 11.33 4.56
C ALA A 259 6.28 10.65 3.21
N VAL A 260 5.79 9.41 3.12
CA VAL A 260 5.74 8.63 1.89
C VAL A 260 4.28 8.31 1.59
N ASP A 261 3.71 8.97 0.57
CA ASP A 261 2.29 8.83 0.23
C ASP A 261 2.01 7.57 -0.60
N ALA A 262 2.99 7.14 -1.41
CA ALA A 262 2.94 5.93 -2.23
C ALA A 262 4.35 5.47 -2.63
N PHE A 263 4.54 4.17 -2.88
CA PHE A 263 5.79 3.64 -3.42
C PHE A 263 5.78 3.69 -4.95
N SER A 264 6.20 4.82 -5.50
CA SER A 264 6.39 5.02 -6.94
C SER A 264 7.88 5.01 -7.31
N LEU A 265 8.20 4.91 -8.59
CA LEU A 265 9.58 4.81 -9.08
C LEU A 265 10.43 5.96 -8.53
N GLY A 266 11.56 5.61 -7.90
CA GLY A 266 12.48 6.57 -7.29
C GLY A 266 12.16 6.98 -5.85
N THR A 267 11.08 6.46 -5.25
CA THR A 267 10.73 6.70 -3.83
C THR A 267 11.86 6.24 -2.91
N GLY A 268 12.44 5.06 -3.15
CA GLY A 268 13.54 4.52 -2.34
C GLY A 268 14.79 5.39 -2.39
N GLU A 269 15.12 5.96 -3.55
CA GLU A 269 16.26 6.87 -3.68
C GLU A 269 16.03 8.18 -2.91
N GLN A 270 14.84 8.76 -3.03
CA GLN A 270 14.46 9.99 -2.33
C GLN A 270 14.52 9.81 -0.81
N VAL A 271 13.97 8.71 -0.29
CA VAL A 271 14.04 8.41 1.15
C VAL A 271 15.49 8.18 1.58
N ARG A 272 16.27 7.39 0.83
CA ARG A 272 17.70 7.18 1.17
C ARG A 272 18.48 8.50 1.20
N ALA A 273 18.19 9.42 0.28
CA ALA A 273 18.82 10.74 0.28
C ALA A 273 18.45 11.55 1.53
N ALA A 274 17.19 11.53 1.95
CA ALA A 274 16.73 12.20 3.15
C ALA A 274 17.34 11.61 4.43
N VAL A 275 17.45 10.28 4.51
CA VAL A 275 18.03 9.58 5.67
C VAL A 275 19.52 9.90 5.85
N ARG A 276 20.31 10.02 4.77
CA ARG A 276 21.74 10.36 4.86
C ARG A 276 22.03 11.69 5.57
N GLY A 277 21.06 12.61 5.58
CA GLY A 277 21.18 13.91 6.26
C GLY A 277 20.59 13.94 7.67
N ALA A 278 19.94 12.87 8.12
CA ALA A 278 19.26 12.84 9.40
C ALA A 278 20.25 12.53 10.54
N GLN A 279 20.31 13.41 11.54
CA GLN A 279 21.20 13.24 12.70
C GLN A 279 20.43 13.02 14.01
N HIS A 280 19.20 13.52 14.09
CA HIS A 280 18.41 13.61 15.33
C HIS A 280 17.17 12.74 15.30
N GLY A 281 17.23 11.65 14.54
CA GLY A 281 16.12 10.72 14.34
C GLY A 281 15.34 10.96 13.05
N VAL A 282 14.57 9.95 12.65
CA VAL A 282 13.68 9.96 11.51
C VAL A 282 12.28 9.58 11.97
N LEU A 283 11.31 10.43 11.60
CA LEU A 283 9.89 10.12 11.70
C LEU A 283 9.40 9.76 10.30
N LEU A 284 9.25 8.47 10.02
CA LEU A 284 8.76 7.96 8.74
C LEU A 284 7.24 7.84 8.78
N ASP A 285 6.53 8.70 8.05
CA ASP A 285 5.07 8.71 8.01
C ASP A 285 4.54 7.89 6.83
N LEU A 286 3.89 6.77 7.15
CA LEU A 286 3.23 5.85 6.20
C LEU A 286 1.70 5.87 6.33
N ARG A 287 1.14 6.84 7.05
CA ARG A 287 -0.31 6.95 7.23
C ARG A 287 -0.99 7.27 5.90
N GLY A 288 -2.11 6.61 5.63
CA GLY A 288 -2.82 6.74 4.35
C GLY A 288 -2.10 6.14 3.14
N ASN A 289 -0.88 5.60 3.29
CA ASN A 289 -0.11 5.00 2.21
C ASN A 289 -0.68 3.63 1.84
N SER A 290 -1.36 3.55 0.70
CA SER A 290 -1.99 2.32 0.22
C SER A 290 -1.01 1.28 -0.37
N GLY A 291 0.27 1.60 -0.48
CA GLY A 291 1.32 0.76 -1.05
C GLY A 291 1.87 1.30 -2.38
N GLY A 292 2.15 0.40 -3.32
CA GLY A 292 2.80 0.71 -4.61
C GLY A 292 3.79 -0.37 -5.00
N LEU A 293 4.85 0.02 -5.72
CA LEU A 293 5.92 -0.85 -6.18
C LEU A 293 6.63 -1.51 -4.99
N VAL A 294 6.57 -2.85 -4.93
CA VAL A 294 7.21 -3.64 -3.87
C VAL A 294 8.72 -3.40 -3.80
N GLN A 295 9.39 -3.27 -4.96
CA GLN A 295 10.83 -3.01 -5.01
C GLN A 295 11.20 -1.64 -4.44
N GLU A 296 10.32 -0.64 -4.58
CA GLU A 296 10.53 0.68 -3.98
C GLU A 296 10.35 0.62 -2.46
N ALA A 297 9.38 -0.14 -1.95
CA ALA A 297 9.25 -0.39 -0.52
C ALA A 297 10.48 -1.13 0.06
N VAL A 298 11.01 -2.12 -0.65
CA VAL A 298 12.27 -2.80 -0.30
C VAL A 298 13.46 -1.82 -0.34
N ALA A 299 13.52 -0.94 -1.33
CA ALA A 299 14.56 0.08 -1.42
C ALA A 299 14.49 1.09 -0.26
N VAL A 300 13.27 1.48 0.18
CA VAL A 300 13.04 2.27 1.39
C VAL A 300 13.49 1.49 2.64
N ALA A 301 13.12 0.21 2.78
CA ALA A 301 13.60 -0.62 3.89
C ALA A 301 15.13 -0.66 3.96
N SER A 302 15.78 -0.74 2.79
CA SER A 302 17.24 -0.74 2.64
C SER A 302 17.89 0.60 2.99
N ALA A 303 17.14 1.68 3.18
CA ALA A 303 17.67 2.94 3.72
C ALA A 303 17.90 2.85 5.24
N PHE A 304 17.19 1.95 5.92
CA PHE A 304 17.19 1.79 7.38
C PHE A 304 17.77 0.45 7.85
N LEU A 305 18.06 -0.46 6.93
CA LEU A 305 18.58 -1.80 7.21
C LEU A 305 19.93 -2.01 6.52
N ASP A 306 20.84 -2.72 7.18
CA ASP A 306 22.10 -3.19 6.58
C ASP A 306 21.94 -4.63 6.07
N GLY A 307 21.00 -4.79 5.15
CA GLY A 307 20.61 -6.10 4.61
C GLY A 307 19.67 -6.91 5.50
N GLY A 308 19.39 -8.15 5.06
CA GLY A 308 18.48 -9.09 5.71
C GLY A 308 17.11 -9.20 5.04
N LEU A 309 16.31 -10.15 5.52
CA LEU A 309 14.99 -10.47 4.96
C LEU A 309 14.01 -9.33 5.23
N VAL A 310 13.28 -8.90 4.19
CA VAL A 310 12.18 -7.93 4.28
C VAL A 310 10.84 -8.66 4.25
N ALA A 311 10.67 -9.61 3.35
CA ALA A 311 9.48 -10.45 3.29
C ALA A 311 9.73 -11.70 2.45
N THR A 312 8.94 -12.74 2.66
CA THR A 312 8.81 -13.86 1.72
C THR A 312 7.46 -13.76 1.02
N TYR A 313 7.35 -14.25 -0.20
CA TYR A 313 6.09 -14.31 -0.91
C TYR A 313 6.01 -15.56 -1.77
N ASP A 314 4.79 -16.05 -2.01
CA ASP A 314 4.55 -17.11 -2.96
C ASP A 314 3.87 -16.58 -4.23
N VAL A 315 4.23 -17.18 -5.36
CA VAL A 315 3.53 -17.01 -6.63
C VAL A 315 3.27 -18.40 -7.19
N HIS A 316 1.99 -18.80 -7.27
CA HIS A 316 1.60 -20.11 -7.77
C HIS A 316 2.34 -21.28 -7.06
N GLY A 317 2.55 -21.16 -5.74
CA GLY A 317 3.26 -22.15 -4.93
C GLY A 317 4.79 -22.08 -4.99
N SER A 318 5.38 -21.20 -5.81
CA SER A 318 6.82 -20.94 -5.81
C SER A 318 7.16 -19.87 -4.77
N GLN A 319 7.87 -20.27 -3.70
CA GLN A 319 8.33 -19.37 -2.66
C GLN A 319 9.51 -18.51 -3.15
N GLN A 320 9.46 -17.23 -2.83
CA GLN A 320 10.46 -16.21 -3.15
C GLN A 320 10.73 -15.36 -1.90
N ALA A 321 11.86 -14.65 -1.88
CA ALA A 321 12.25 -13.81 -0.76
C ALA A 321 12.80 -12.47 -1.25
N LEU A 322 12.45 -11.42 -0.53
CA LEU A 322 12.91 -10.05 -0.75
C LEU A 322 13.91 -9.69 0.36
N TYR A 323 15.05 -9.16 -0.04
CA TYR A 323 16.12 -8.78 0.88
C TYR A 323 16.42 -7.29 0.75
N ALA A 324 16.67 -6.65 1.88
CA ALA A 324 17.22 -5.30 1.88
C ALA A 324 18.64 -5.34 1.31
N ALA A 325 19.04 -4.28 0.62
CA ALA A 325 20.43 -4.02 0.28
C ALA A 325 21.20 -3.58 1.54
N GLY A 326 22.51 -3.81 1.55
CA GLY A 326 23.40 -3.30 2.61
C GLY A 326 23.67 -1.80 2.50
N GLY A 327 24.24 -1.23 3.56
CA GLY A 327 24.64 0.18 3.65
C GLY A 327 23.51 1.14 4.06
N GLY A 328 22.44 0.64 4.66
CA GLY A 328 21.42 1.47 5.30
C GLY A 328 21.85 1.97 6.68
N ASP A 329 21.18 3.02 7.16
CA ASP A 329 21.42 3.58 8.49
C ASP A 329 20.66 2.76 9.54
N THR A 330 21.42 2.03 10.36
CA THR A 330 20.90 1.20 11.45
C THR A 330 21.01 1.86 12.83
N THR A 331 21.52 3.10 12.87
CA THR A 331 21.92 3.79 14.11
C THR A 331 21.02 4.95 14.48
N VAL A 332 20.55 5.73 13.50
CA VAL A 332 19.67 6.87 13.76
C VAL A 332 18.32 6.37 14.28
N PRO A 333 17.77 6.95 15.37
CA PRO A 333 16.46 6.58 15.89
C PRO A 333 15.38 6.63 14.80
N LEU A 334 14.51 5.63 14.75
CA LEU A 334 13.44 5.54 13.75
C LEU A 334 12.11 5.22 14.42
N VAL A 335 11.13 6.09 14.15
CA VAL A 335 9.72 5.87 14.47
C VAL A 335 8.95 5.86 13.15
N VAL A 336 8.04 4.91 13.02
CA VAL A 336 7.18 4.78 11.84
C VAL A 336 5.75 5.06 12.24
N LEU A 337 5.12 6.04 11.59
CA LEU A 337 3.70 6.32 11.80
C LEU A 337 2.85 5.48 10.87
N VAL A 338 1.83 4.82 11.43
CA VAL A 338 0.91 3.95 10.69
C VAL A 338 -0.54 4.19 11.06
N ASP A 339 -1.45 3.91 10.14
CA ASP A 339 -2.88 3.93 10.38
C ASP A 339 -3.64 2.88 9.55
N GLY A 340 -4.96 2.84 9.67
CA GLY A 340 -5.81 1.95 8.88
C GLY A 340 -5.77 2.20 7.36
N GLY A 341 -5.12 3.27 6.89
CA GLY A 341 -4.83 3.52 5.49
C GLY A 341 -3.48 2.96 5.02
N THR A 342 -2.56 2.67 5.94
CA THR A 342 -1.32 1.93 5.67
C THR A 342 -1.67 0.52 5.20
N MET A 343 -1.33 0.20 3.95
CA MET A 343 -1.74 -1.04 3.29
C MET A 343 -0.59 -1.66 2.48
N SER A 344 -0.64 -2.97 2.26
CA SER A 344 0.10 -3.61 1.15
C SER A 344 1.62 -3.47 1.31
N ALA A 345 2.34 -2.94 0.32
CA ALA A 345 3.79 -2.71 0.40
C ALA A 345 4.19 -1.78 1.59
N ALA A 346 3.28 -0.90 2.05
CA ALA A 346 3.50 -0.08 3.25
C ALA A 346 3.48 -0.93 4.52
N GLU A 347 2.58 -1.92 4.59
CA GLU A 347 2.54 -2.89 5.69
C GLU A 347 3.77 -3.80 5.65
N MET A 348 4.20 -4.24 4.47
CA MET A 348 5.45 -4.99 4.33
C MET A 348 6.64 -4.21 4.90
N LEU A 349 6.80 -2.94 4.52
CA LEU A 349 7.87 -2.09 5.03
C LEU A 349 7.77 -1.92 6.55
N ALA A 350 6.60 -1.53 7.05
CA ALA A 350 6.39 -1.31 8.48
C ALA A 350 6.67 -2.57 9.30
N GLY A 351 6.14 -3.71 8.87
CA GLY A 351 6.33 -5.01 9.52
C GLY A 351 7.77 -5.48 9.45
N ALA A 352 8.46 -5.29 8.33
CA ALA A 352 9.87 -5.65 8.21
C ALA A 352 10.77 -4.82 9.15
N LEU A 353 10.47 -3.53 9.33
CA LEU A 353 11.18 -2.67 10.27
C LEU A 353 10.87 -3.04 11.73
N GLN A 354 9.59 -3.37 12.02
CA GLN A 354 9.13 -3.79 13.35
C GLN A 354 9.76 -5.15 13.75
N ASP A 355 9.61 -6.18 12.93
CA ASP A 355 10.10 -7.55 13.21
C ASP A 355 11.61 -7.61 13.42
N ARG A 356 12.33 -6.65 12.81
CA ARG A 356 13.79 -6.53 12.91
C ARG A 356 14.23 -5.64 14.07
N GLY A 357 13.30 -5.14 14.88
CA GLY A 357 13.56 -4.22 15.98
C GLY A 357 14.21 -2.91 15.53
N ARG A 358 14.03 -2.53 14.26
CA ARG A 358 14.68 -1.33 13.69
C ARG A 358 13.88 -0.06 13.98
N ALA A 359 12.57 -0.16 14.08
CA ALA A 359 11.68 0.97 14.32
C ALA A 359 10.66 0.66 15.42
N VAL A 360 10.19 1.72 16.08
CA VAL A 360 8.97 1.68 16.88
C VAL A 360 7.81 2.17 16.01
N LEU A 361 6.77 1.36 15.87
CA LEU A 361 5.54 1.71 15.16
C LEU A 361 4.59 2.44 16.11
N VAL A 362 4.08 3.57 15.65
CA VAL A 362 3.17 4.43 16.43
C VAL A 362 1.93 4.74 15.60
N GLY A 363 0.75 4.64 16.21
CA GLY A 363 -0.51 5.03 15.57
C GLY A 363 -1.62 4.02 15.77
N SER A 364 -2.25 3.55 14.69
CA SER A 364 -3.34 2.57 14.75
C SER A 364 -3.10 1.38 13.83
N ARG A 365 -3.83 0.29 14.07
CA ARG A 365 -3.73 -0.94 13.28
C ARG A 365 -3.85 -0.67 11.78
N THR A 366 -2.95 -1.29 11.01
CA THR A 366 -2.93 -1.19 9.54
C THR A 366 -4.04 -1.99 8.87
N PHE A 367 -4.18 -1.83 7.55
CA PHE A 367 -5.34 -2.31 6.81
C PHE A 367 -5.51 -3.83 6.74
N GLY A 368 -4.41 -4.59 6.69
CA GLY A 368 -4.40 -6.05 6.62
C GLY A 368 -4.54 -6.62 5.23
N LYS A 369 -3.74 -6.13 4.27
CA LYS A 369 -3.65 -6.72 2.92
C LYS A 369 -2.35 -7.50 2.77
N GLY A 370 -2.46 -8.82 2.86
CA GLY A 370 -1.32 -9.76 2.78
C GLY A 370 -1.23 -10.53 1.45
N SER A 371 -2.07 -10.19 0.48
CA SER A 371 -2.18 -10.88 -0.81
C SER A 371 -1.31 -10.26 -1.89
N VAL A 372 -0.73 -11.10 -2.74
CA VAL A 372 0.05 -10.71 -3.92
C VAL A 372 -0.82 -10.74 -5.15
N GLN A 373 -0.88 -9.62 -5.87
CA GLN A 373 -1.59 -9.55 -7.16
C GLN A 373 -0.59 -9.57 -8.32
N MET A 374 -0.99 -10.20 -9.43
CA MET A 374 -0.25 -10.13 -10.70
C MET A 374 -1.16 -9.64 -11.83
N PRO A 375 -0.69 -8.67 -12.64
CA PRO A 375 -1.41 -8.23 -13.82
C PRO A 375 -1.32 -9.29 -14.93
N SER A 376 -2.47 -9.62 -15.52
CA SER A 376 -2.61 -10.45 -16.71
C SER A 376 -3.21 -9.60 -17.82
N THR A 377 -2.44 -9.31 -18.87
CA THR A 377 -2.89 -8.51 -20.01
C THR A 377 -3.69 -9.36 -21.00
N LEU A 378 -4.82 -8.82 -21.46
CA LEU A 378 -5.72 -9.45 -22.43
C LEU A 378 -5.45 -8.94 -23.86
N PRO A 379 -5.95 -9.63 -24.90
CA PRO A 379 -5.71 -9.24 -26.30
C PRO A 379 -6.18 -7.83 -26.70
N ASP A 380 -7.15 -7.26 -25.99
CA ASP A 380 -7.64 -5.90 -26.22
C ASP A 380 -6.87 -4.83 -25.43
N GLY A 381 -5.80 -5.21 -24.74
CA GLY A 381 -4.99 -4.34 -23.88
C GLY A 381 -5.56 -4.11 -22.48
N SER A 382 -6.75 -4.64 -22.17
CA SER A 382 -7.26 -4.63 -20.79
C SER A 382 -6.42 -5.54 -19.89
N VAL A 383 -6.49 -5.31 -18.57
CA VAL A 383 -5.69 -6.03 -17.58
C VAL A 383 -6.57 -6.55 -16.46
N ALA A 384 -6.39 -7.84 -16.13
CA ALA A 384 -6.91 -8.41 -14.89
C ALA A 384 -5.78 -8.52 -13.88
N GLU A 385 -5.89 -7.80 -12.76
CA GLU A 385 -5.03 -8.01 -11.60
C GLU A 385 -5.66 -9.08 -10.72
N LEU A 386 -4.98 -10.20 -10.60
CA LEU A 386 -5.50 -11.39 -9.92
C LEU A 386 -4.61 -11.73 -8.73
N THR A 387 -5.21 -12.14 -7.62
CA THR A 387 -4.45 -12.67 -6.48
C THR A 387 -3.81 -14.00 -6.87
N VAL A 388 -2.48 -14.12 -6.68
CA VAL A 388 -1.68 -15.30 -7.08
C VAL A 388 -0.93 -15.94 -5.92
N GLY A 389 -0.99 -15.35 -4.72
CA GLY A 389 -0.32 -15.83 -3.53
C GLY A 389 -0.39 -14.82 -2.39
N HIS A 390 0.42 -15.04 -1.35
CA HIS A 390 0.49 -14.21 -0.17
C HIS A 390 1.94 -13.90 0.21
N TYR A 391 2.15 -12.83 0.96
CA TYR A 391 3.45 -12.54 1.57
C TYR A 391 3.42 -12.76 3.08
N ARG A 392 4.59 -13.00 3.64
CA ARG A 392 4.85 -13.12 5.08
C ARG A 392 5.97 -12.17 5.47
N LEU A 393 5.84 -11.61 6.67
CA LEU A 393 6.85 -10.75 7.27
C LEU A 393 8.06 -11.59 7.74
N PRO A 394 9.19 -10.96 8.13
CA PRO A 394 10.40 -11.68 8.50
C PRO A 394 10.23 -12.72 9.61
N ASP A 395 9.30 -12.51 10.55
CA ASP A 395 8.99 -13.49 11.61
C ASP A 395 8.09 -14.66 11.16
N GLY A 396 7.59 -14.62 9.91
CA GLY A 396 6.72 -15.61 9.30
C GLY A 396 5.22 -15.33 9.42
N ARG A 397 4.79 -14.28 10.13
CA ARG A 397 3.37 -13.92 10.29
C ARG A 397 2.77 -13.37 9.00
N SER A 398 1.46 -13.59 8.85
CA SER A 398 0.66 -13.00 7.78
C SER A 398 0.00 -11.71 8.29
N VAL A 399 -0.16 -10.73 7.41
CA VAL A 399 -0.95 -9.53 7.70
C VAL A 399 -2.39 -9.63 7.18
N ASP A 400 -2.70 -10.62 6.33
CA ASP A 400 -3.98 -10.64 5.61
C ASP A 400 -5.16 -10.78 6.57
N GLY A 401 -6.10 -9.83 6.48
CA GLY A 401 -7.28 -9.75 7.35
C GLY A 401 -7.04 -9.22 8.76
N HIS A 402 -5.79 -9.07 9.19
CA HIS A 402 -5.44 -8.71 10.57
C HIS A 402 -4.73 -7.36 10.70
N GLY A 403 -3.94 -6.99 9.70
CA GLY A 403 -3.04 -5.84 9.76
C GLY A 403 -1.85 -6.06 10.69
N ILE A 404 -1.12 -4.99 10.93
CA ILE A 404 -0.02 -4.87 11.87
C ILE A 404 -0.50 -3.98 13.01
N GLU A 405 -0.34 -4.46 14.23
CA GLU A 405 -0.59 -3.65 15.42
C GLU A 405 0.66 -2.79 15.70
N PRO A 406 0.52 -1.47 15.92
CA PRO A 406 1.64 -0.63 16.32
C PRO A 406 2.14 -0.99 17.72
N ASP A 407 3.41 -0.68 17.99
CA ASP A 407 4.02 -0.87 19.31
C ASP A 407 3.45 0.13 20.33
N VAL A 408 3.13 1.34 19.88
CA VAL A 408 2.45 2.38 20.65
C VAL A 408 1.13 2.73 19.97
N GLN A 409 0.03 2.36 20.62
CA GLN A 409 -1.31 2.58 20.09
C GLN A 409 -1.82 3.97 20.50
N VAL A 410 -2.26 4.74 19.51
CA VAL A 410 -2.82 6.08 19.70
C VAL A 410 -4.33 6.00 19.47
N SER A 411 -5.10 6.16 20.56
CA SER A 411 -6.56 6.17 20.52
C SER A 411 -7.09 7.60 20.33
N GLY A 412 -7.40 8.00 19.10
CA GLY A 412 -7.92 9.34 18.82
C GLY A 412 -8.34 9.53 17.35
N ALA A 413 -9.39 10.34 17.12
CA ALA A 413 -9.93 10.61 15.78
C ALA A 413 -9.25 11.82 15.10
N ALA A 414 -7.91 11.82 15.04
CA ALA A 414 -7.14 12.71 14.15
C ALA A 414 -5.66 12.27 14.15
N GLY A 415 -5.01 12.26 12.99
CA GLY A 415 -3.58 11.94 12.88
C GLY A 415 -2.64 12.91 13.62
N GLU A 416 -3.12 14.05 14.13
CA GLU A 416 -2.27 14.97 14.91
C GLU A 416 -1.74 14.32 16.20
N ASP A 417 -2.51 13.41 16.81
CA ASP A 417 -2.11 12.68 18.01
C ASP A 417 -0.93 11.74 17.73
N ALA A 418 -0.90 11.07 16.57
CA ALA A 418 0.16 10.12 16.22
C ALA A 418 1.51 10.80 15.95
N VAL A 419 1.51 12.01 15.40
CA VAL A 419 2.76 12.78 15.19
C VAL A 419 3.33 13.24 16.52
N ALA A 420 2.49 13.74 17.42
CA ALA A 420 2.90 14.15 18.75
C ALA A 420 3.48 12.97 19.55
N GLU A 421 2.75 11.85 19.60
CA GLU A 421 3.19 10.63 20.25
C GLU A 421 4.48 10.09 19.63
N GLY A 422 4.58 10.05 18.30
CA GLY A 422 5.77 9.59 17.60
C GLY A 422 7.01 10.41 17.93
N ARG A 423 6.85 11.73 18.17
CA ARG A 423 7.94 12.61 18.61
C ARG A 423 8.31 12.38 20.08
N GLU A 424 7.35 12.08 20.94
CA GLU A 424 7.61 11.72 22.33
C GLU A 424 8.41 10.40 22.41
N VAL A 425 7.98 9.39 21.66
CA VAL A 425 8.72 8.13 21.50
C VAL A 425 10.13 8.39 20.96
N MET A 426 10.26 9.19 19.90
CA MET A 426 11.56 9.56 19.32
C MET A 426 12.49 10.19 20.36
N ALA A 427 11.97 11.13 21.17
CA ALA A 427 12.76 11.77 22.23
C ALA A 427 13.22 10.78 23.30
N GLY A 428 12.41 9.76 23.60
CA GLY A 428 12.75 8.68 24.54
C GLY A 428 13.82 7.71 24.03
N LEU A 429 13.94 7.52 22.70
CA LEU A 429 14.98 6.67 22.10
C LEU A 429 16.40 7.25 22.23
N GLY A 430 16.52 8.55 22.51
CA GLY A 430 17.80 9.25 22.67
C GLY A 430 18.58 9.43 21.35
N THR A 431 19.68 10.18 21.39
CA THR A 431 20.60 10.28 20.24
C THR A 431 21.46 9.02 20.15
N PRO A 432 21.94 8.63 18.94
CA PRO A 432 22.91 7.55 18.81
C PRO A 432 24.09 7.78 19.77
N SER A 433 24.39 6.80 20.61
CA SER A 433 25.48 6.83 21.59
C SER A 433 26.85 6.60 20.97
#